data_AF-A0A357A7A9-F1
#
_entry.id   AF-A0A357A7A9-F1
#
_cell.length_a   1.000
_cell.length_b   1.000
_cell.length_c   1.000
_cell.angle_alpha   90.00
_cell.angle_beta   90.00
_cell.angle_gamma   90.00
#
_symmetry.space_group_name_H-M   'P 1'
#
loop_
_entity.id
_entity.type
_entity.pdbx_description
1 polymer ?
#
loop_
_entity_poly.entity_id
_entity_poly.type
_entity_poly.pdbx_seq_one_letter_code
_entity_poly.pdbx_strand_id
1 'polypeptide(L)'
;MKVEEDGEVVEYEYDDDNIRVSQTVGGEKTSFLLDKNRPYAQVLAEFVDGEEVASYVYGLDLISQERNGEDWFYFVDGLGSTRGLTDSSGEVTDAYWYDAYGNLVERVGNSENDYLFAGEQFDEGLGQYYLRQRYYDATTGRFTRRDTYEGRLEESISLHKYFVCSWESGKLCRSESIISSNAIWWCL
;
A
#
# COMPACT_ATOMS: atom_id res chain seq x y z
N MET A 1 -7.15 -1.39 16.08
CA MET A 1 -5.81 -1.71 16.65
C MET A 1 -5.18 -0.39 17.08
N LYS A 2 -4.55 -0.32 18.25
CA LYS A 2 -3.90 0.89 18.77
C LYS A 2 -2.41 0.59 18.99
N VAL A 3 -1.54 1.43 18.46
CA VAL A 3 -0.08 1.33 18.54
C VAL A 3 0.47 2.68 19.00
N GLU A 4 1.54 2.66 19.79
CA GLU A 4 2.27 3.87 20.18
C GLU A 4 3.68 3.75 19.61
N GLU A 5 4.04 4.67 18.72
CA GLU A 5 5.38 4.81 18.11
C GLU A 5 5.85 6.25 18.37
N ASP A 6 7.05 6.41 18.93
CA ASP A 6 7.66 7.72 19.27
C ASP A 6 6.77 8.72 20.06
N GLY A 7 5.80 8.20 20.82
CA GLY A 7 4.87 9.00 21.64
C GLY A 7 3.63 9.49 20.89
N GLU A 8 3.50 9.14 19.61
CA GLU A 8 2.31 9.34 18.80
C GLU A 8 1.44 8.08 18.81
N VAL A 9 0.15 8.29 19.05
CA VAL A 9 -0.82 7.21 19.10
C VAL A 9 -1.40 7.02 17.71
N VAL A 10 -1.25 5.82 17.17
CA VAL A 10 -1.85 5.43 15.88
C VAL A 10 -2.93 4.38 16.10
N GLU A 11 -4.12 4.64 15.58
CA GLU A 11 -5.27 3.73 15.66
C GLU A 11 -5.78 3.36 14.27
N TYR A 12 -6.21 2.10 14.10
CA TYR A 12 -6.76 1.60 12.84
C TYR A 12 -8.08 0.87 13.08
N GLU A 13 -9.05 1.14 12.21
CA GLU A 13 -10.32 0.40 12.15
C GLU A 13 -10.36 -0.45 10.89
N TYR A 14 -10.95 -1.65 11.01
CA TYR A 14 -11.05 -2.63 9.94
C TYR A 14 -12.51 -3.08 9.82
N ASP A 15 -12.90 -3.44 8.61
CA ASP A 15 -14.18 -4.11 8.36
C ASP A 15 -14.13 -5.61 8.68
N ASP A 16 -15.23 -6.31 8.40
CA ASP A 16 -15.40 -7.75 8.60
C ASP A 16 -14.52 -8.61 7.67
N ASP A 17 -14.11 -8.06 6.53
CA ASP A 17 -13.14 -8.67 5.60
C ASP A 17 -11.68 -8.41 6.03
N ASN A 18 -11.47 -7.74 7.18
CA ASN A 18 -10.18 -7.33 7.71
C ASN A 18 -9.41 -6.38 6.77
N ILE A 19 -10.14 -5.52 6.06
CA ILE A 19 -9.61 -4.40 5.29
C ILE A 19 -9.74 -3.12 6.13
N ARG A 20 -8.66 -2.37 6.22
CA ARG A 20 -8.58 -1.06 6.88
C ARG A 20 -9.55 -0.06 6.24
N VAL A 21 -10.46 0.45 7.05
CA VAL A 21 -11.48 1.45 6.65
C VAL A 21 -11.20 2.84 7.22
N SER A 22 -10.38 2.94 8.26
CA SER A 22 -9.91 4.23 8.76
C SER A 22 -8.57 4.09 9.49
N GLN A 23 -7.87 5.21 9.58
CA GLN A 23 -6.70 5.39 10.43
C GLN A 23 -6.83 6.67 11.25
N THR A 24 -6.22 6.70 12.42
CA THR A 24 -6.14 7.89 13.27
C THR A 24 -4.69 8.06 13.69
N VAL A 25 -4.05 9.12 13.23
CA VAL A 25 -2.64 9.46 13.52
C VAL A 25 -2.65 10.81 14.22
N GLY A 26 -2.00 10.92 15.38
CA GLY A 26 -1.91 12.20 16.11
C GLY A 26 -3.26 12.77 16.57
N GLY A 27 -4.34 11.97 16.54
CA GLY A 27 -5.70 12.39 16.84
C GLY A 27 -6.53 12.86 15.64
N GLU A 28 -5.94 12.94 14.45
CA GLU A 28 -6.66 13.20 13.19
C GLU A 28 -7.11 11.87 12.58
N LYS A 29 -8.40 11.75 12.26
CA LYS A 29 -8.98 10.53 11.70
C LYS A 29 -9.22 10.68 10.20
N THR A 30 -8.55 9.83 9.43
CA THR A 30 -8.77 9.67 7.98
C THR A 30 -9.60 8.41 7.73
N SER A 31 -10.71 8.55 7.02
CA SER A 31 -11.60 7.46 6.63
C SER A 31 -11.49 7.18 5.13
N PHE A 32 -11.62 5.92 4.73
CA PHE A 32 -11.39 5.48 3.34
C PHE A 32 -12.70 5.04 2.67
N LEU A 33 -12.94 5.53 1.46
CA LEU A 33 -13.91 4.94 0.53
C LEU A 33 -13.22 3.85 -0.29
N LEU A 34 -13.66 2.61 -0.16
CA LEU A 34 -13.01 1.45 -0.77
C LEU A 34 -13.83 0.89 -1.95
N ASP A 35 -13.17 0.59 -3.07
CA ASP A 35 -13.71 -0.27 -4.12
C ASP A 35 -13.32 -1.72 -3.86
N LYS A 36 -14.32 -2.56 -3.56
CA LYS A 36 -14.17 -4.00 -3.36
C LYS A 36 -14.48 -4.83 -4.61
N ASN A 37 -14.88 -4.22 -5.72
CA ASN A 37 -15.26 -4.93 -6.96
C ASN A 37 -14.06 -5.30 -7.86
N ARG A 38 -12.84 -4.90 -7.45
CA ARG A 38 -11.56 -5.25 -8.07
C ARG A 38 -11.01 -6.54 -7.44
N PRO A 39 -9.98 -7.17 -8.05
CA PRO A 39 -9.34 -8.37 -7.47
C PRO A 39 -8.87 -8.20 -6.02
N TYR A 40 -8.53 -6.97 -5.62
CA TYR A 40 -8.23 -6.59 -4.25
C TYR A 40 -8.82 -5.20 -3.95
N ALA A 41 -9.06 -4.91 -2.67
CA ALA A 41 -9.62 -3.63 -2.23
C ALA A 41 -8.66 -2.48 -2.52
N GLN A 42 -9.18 -1.40 -3.10
CA GLN A 42 -8.46 -0.17 -3.42
C GLN A 42 -9.18 1.04 -2.81
N VAL A 43 -8.42 2.01 -2.28
CA VAL A 43 -8.99 3.27 -1.76
C VAL A 43 -9.27 4.17 -2.95
N LEU A 44 -10.53 4.58 -3.11
CA LEU A 44 -10.96 5.55 -4.12
C LEU A 44 -10.92 6.98 -3.62
N ALA A 45 -11.15 7.20 -2.32
CA ALA A 45 -11.12 8.53 -1.72
C ALA A 45 -10.83 8.48 -0.22
N GLU A 46 -10.30 9.57 0.29
CA GLU A 46 -9.95 9.81 1.68
C GLU A 46 -10.77 10.97 2.24
N PHE A 47 -11.24 10.81 3.47
CA PHE A 47 -12.07 11.79 4.16
C PHE A 47 -11.51 12.14 5.52
N VAL A 48 -11.40 13.43 5.81
CA VAL A 48 -11.08 13.97 7.14
C VAL A 48 -12.26 14.83 7.59
N ASP A 49 -12.79 14.58 8.78
CA ASP A 49 -13.99 15.24 9.31
C ASP A 49 -15.23 15.21 8.38
N GLY A 50 -15.27 14.24 7.45
CA GLY A 50 -16.33 14.08 6.46
C GLY A 50 -16.16 14.90 5.18
N GLU A 51 -15.08 15.66 5.05
CA GLU A 51 -14.68 16.35 3.82
C GLU A 51 -13.70 15.47 3.02
N GLU A 52 -13.89 15.40 1.71
CA GLU A 52 -12.99 14.66 0.82
C GLU A 52 -11.67 15.44 0.69
N VAL A 53 -10.56 14.82 1.09
CA VAL A 53 -9.21 15.42 1.05
C VAL A 53 -8.39 14.91 -0.12
N ALA A 54 -8.64 13.67 -0.54
CA ALA A 54 -8.00 13.08 -1.71
C ALA A 54 -8.93 12.10 -2.42
N SER A 55 -8.78 12.00 -3.74
CA SER A 55 -9.42 10.99 -4.58
C SER A 55 -8.41 10.37 -5.53
N TYR A 56 -8.67 9.12 -5.93
CA TYR A 56 -7.73 8.28 -6.67
C TYR A 56 -8.39 7.69 -7.92
N VAL A 57 -7.71 7.83 -9.06
CA VAL A 57 -8.17 7.27 -10.33
C VAL A 57 -7.33 6.03 -10.67
N TYR A 58 -8.03 4.91 -10.88
CA TYR A 58 -7.41 3.62 -11.22
C TYR A 58 -7.82 3.15 -12.61
N GLY A 59 -6.83 2.73 -13.40
CA GLY A 59 -7.01 1.94 -14.62
C GLY A 59 -6.79 0.46 -14.35
N LEU A 60 -5.71 -0.07 -14.93
CA LEU A 60 -5.14 -1.36 -14.51
C LEU A 60 -4.36 -1.21 -13.19
N ASP A 61 -3.66 -0.08 -13.03
CA ASP A 61 -2.96 0.35 -11.82
C ASP A 61 -3.37 1.80 -11.47
N LEU A 62 -2.82 2.35 -10.38
CA LEU A 62 -3.05 3.74 -9.97
C LEU A 62 -2.53 4.72 -11.04
N ILE A 63 -3.38 5.64 -11.49
CA ILE A 63 -3.06 6.59 -12.57
C ILE A 63 -2.78 7.98 -12.01
N SER A 64 -3.69 8.48 -11.16
CA SER A 64 -3.60 9.82 -10.62
C SER A 64 -4.24 9.91 -9.24
N GLN A 65 -3.85 10.94 -8.51
CA GLN A 65 -4.54 11.42 -7.32
C GLN A 65 -4.94 12.88 -7.53
N GLU A 66 -6.12 13.25 -7.05
CA GLU A 66 -6.46 14.64 -6.77
C GLU A 66 -6.34 14.82 -5.26
N ARG A 67 -5.61 15.84 -4.80
CA ARG A 67 -5.50 16.16 -3.38
C ARG A 67 -5.58 17.66 -3.18
N ASN A 68 -6.50 18.10 -2.32
CA ASN A 68 -6.75 19.53 -2.06
C ASN A 68 -6.99 20.38 -3.33
N GLY A 69 -7.58 19.78 -4.38
CA GLY A 69 -7.84 20.44 -5.66
C GLY A 69 -6.65 20.52 -6.63
N GLU A 70 -5.54 19.83 -6.34
CA GLU A 70 -4.39 19.69 -7.22
C GLU A 70 -4.28 18.24 -7.73
N ASP A 71 -4.02 18.08 -9.03
CA ASP A 71 -3.89 16.78 -9.69
C ASP A 71 -2.42 16.35 -9.82
N TRP A 72 -2.11 15.15 -9.32
CA TRP A 72 -0.82 14.49 -9.50
C TRP A 72 -0.96 13.19 -10.29
N PHE A 73 -0.07 12.97 -11.26
CA PHE A 73 -0.06 11.78 -12.11
C PHE A 73 1.13 10.88 -11.77
N TYR A 74 0.88 9.57 -11.63
CA TYR A 74 1.88 8.60 -11.19
C TYR A 74 2.72 8.06 -12.35
N PHE A 75 4.04 8.03 -12.14
CA PHE A 75 4.98 7.28 -12.96
C PHE A 75 5.52 6.11 -12.15
N VAL A 76 5.32 4.89 -12.65
CA VAL A 76 5.69 3.66 -11.94
C VAL A 76 6.77 2.87 -12.67
N ASP A 77 7.55 2.08 -11.93
CA ASP A 77 8.46 1.09 -12.52
C ASP A 77 7.74 -0.23 -12.87
N GLY A 78 8.50 -1.21 -13.37
CA GLY A 78 7.93 -2.51 -13.77
C GLY A 78 7.32 -3.33 -12.63
N LEU A 79 7.71 -3.06 -11.38
CA LEU A 79 7.11 -3.67 -10.19
C LEU A 79 5.82 -2.93 -9.77
N GLY A 80 5.60 -1.72 -10.30
CA GLY A 80 4.51 -0.82 -9.92
C GLY A 80 4.89 0.19 -8.85
N SER A 81 6.17 0.31 -8.48
CA SER A 81 6.62 1.29 -7.49
C SER A 81 6.60 2.70 -8.07
N THR A 82 6.06 3.66 -7.33
CA THR A 82 6.04 5.08 -7.73
C THR A 82 7.45 5.63 -7.83
N ARG A 83 7.89 5.98 -9.04
CA ARG A 83 9.20 6.60 -9.32
C ARG A 83 9.14 8.11 -9.42
N GLY A 84 7.98 8.67 -9.72
CA GLY A 84 7.77 10.11 -9.73
C GLY A 84 6.32 10.51 -9.88
N LEU A 85 6.07 11.80 -9.64
CA LEU A 85 4.78 12.46 -9.84
C LEU A 85 4.95 13.63 -10.80
N THR A 86 3.94 13.90 -11.61
CA THR A 86 3.86 15.14 -12.38
C THR A 86 2.62 15.95 -12.07
N ASP A 87 2.73 17.26 -12.28
CA ASP A 87 1.61 18.19 -12.28
C ASP A 87 0.72 18.07 -13.52
N SER A 88 -0.37 18.84 -13.51
CA SER A 88 -1.28 18.99 -14.65
C SER A 88 -0.63 19.64 -15.88
N SER A 89 0.55 20.27 -15.73
CA SER A 89 1.36 20.80 -16.84
C SER A 89 2.36 19.76 -17.39
N GLY A 90 2.50 18.60 -16.74
CA GLY A 90 3.46 17.55 -17.08
C GLY A 90 4.88 17.78 -16.54
N GLU A 91 5.08 18.73 -15.62
CA GLU A 91 6.35 18.94 -14.92
C GLU A 91 6.50 17.92 -13.79
N VAL A 92 7.70 17.33 -13.66
CA VAL A 92 8.00 16.36 -12.60
C VAL A 92 8.21 17.12 -11.28
N THR A 93 7.28 16.94 -10.34
CA THR A 93 7.31 17.59 -9.02
C THR A 93 8.04 16.74 -7.99
N ASP A 94 7.90 15.40 -8.08
CA ASP A 94 8.42 14.46 -7.11
C ASP A 94 9.14 13.31 -7.80
N ALA A 95 10.18 12.79 -7.15
CA ALA A 95 10.92 11.62 -7.59
C ALA A 95 11.35 10.77 -6.39
N TYR A 96 11.29 9.44 -6.55
CA TYR A 96 11.51 8.49 -5.46
C TYR A 96 12.53 7.43 -5.88
N TRP A 97 13.44 7.08 -4.98
CA TRP A 97 14.41 6.01 -5.14
C TRP A 97 14.31 5.02 -3.98
N TYR A 98 14.17 3.75 -4.31
CA TYR A 98 14.10 2.66 -3.35
C TYR A 98 15.31 1.74 -3.46
N ASP A 99 15.64 1.05 -2.37
CA ASP A 99 16.45 -0.15 -2.42
C ASP A 99 15.65 -1.37 -2.94
N ALA A 100 16.27 -2.54 -2.97
CA ALA A 100 15.64 -3.76 -3.46
C ALA A 100 14.47 -4.27 -2.59
N TYR A 101 14.39 -3.82 -1.34
CA TYR A 101 13.36 -4.21 -0.38
C TYR A 101 12.27 -3.15 -0.21
N GLY A 102 12.39 -2.01 -0.87
CA GLY A 102 11.40 -0.93 -0.81
C GLY A 102 11.70 0.16 0.22
N ASN A 103 12.89 0.17 0.84
CA ASN A 103 13.27 1.30 1.68
C ASN A 103 13.52 2.53 0.81
N LEU A 104 12.91 3.66 1.16
CA LEU A 104 13.11 4.92 0.46
C LEU A 104 14.51 5.47 0.76
N VAL A 105 15.38 5.46 -0.25
CA VAL A 105 16.77 5.94 -0.19
C VAL A 105 16.84 7.44 -0.40
N GLU A 106 16.04 7.94 -1.34
CA GLU A 106 16.01 9.35 -1.69
C GLU A 106 14.61 9.73 -2.17
N ARG A 107 14.20 10.96 -1.81
CA ARG A 107 12.98 11.59 -2.26
C ARG A 107 13.26 13.04 -2.62
N VAL A 108 12.72 13.46 -3.75
CA VAL A 108 12.62 14.86 -4.16
C VAL A 108 11.14 15.22 -4.22
N GLY A 109 10.79 16.45 -3.83
CA GLY A 109 9.42 16.92 -3.79
C GLY A 109 8.76 16.69 -2.42
N ASN A 110 7.73 17.50 -2.14
CA ASN A 110 7.02 17.53 -0.85
C ASN A 110 5.52 17.21 -1.01
N SER A 111 5.10 16.71 -2.17
CA SER A 111 3.69 16.42 -2.43
C SER A 111 3.24 15.25 -1.57
N GLU A 112 2.13 15.38 -0.87
CA GLU A 112 1.63 14.31 -0.02
C GLU A 112 1.24 13.09 -0.88
N ASN A 113 1.81 11.93 -0.57
CA ASN A 113 1.61 10.70 -1.32
C ASN A 113 1.98 9.46 -0.49
N ASP A 114 1.00 8.62 -0.23
CA ASP A 114 1.22 7.37 0.50
C ASP A 114 1.58 6.20 -0.42
N TYR A 115 1.26 6.28 -1.72
CA TYR A 115 1.46 5.16 -2.65
C TYR A 115 2.90 5.16 -3.19
N LEU A 116 3.73 4.27 -2.63
CA LEU A 116 5.16 4.24 -2.89
C LEU A 116 5.60 2.90 -3.50
N PHE A 117 6.32 2.06 -2.76
CA PHE A 117 6.88 0.80 -3.25
C PHE A 117 5.80 -0.19 -3.67
N ALA A 118 5.96 -0.82 -4.84
CA ALA A 118 5.00 -1.73 -5.47
C ALA A 118 3.56 -1.19 -5.63
N GLY A 119 3.38 0.14 -5.51
CA GLY A 119 2.08 0.80 -5.54
C GLY A 119 1.25 0.58 -4.28
N GLU A 120 1.91 0.22 -3.17
CA GLU A 120 1.26 -0.04 -1.88
C GLU A 120 1.32 1.20 -0.98
N GLN A 121 0.30 1.33 -0.13
CA GLN A 121 0.20 2.44 0.82
C GLN A 121 1.27 2.29 1.90
N PHE A 122 2.16 3.27 2.01
CA PHE A 122 3.13 3.37 3.09
C PHE A 122 2.45 4.03 4.29
N ASP A 123 2.58 3.40 5.45
CA ASP A 123 2.10 3.91 6.71
C ASP A 123 3.27 4.52 7.46
N GLU A 124 3.34 5.85 7.49
CA GLU A 124 4.41 6.57 8.17
C GLU A 124 4.42 6.30 9.68
N GLY A 125 3.25 6.10 10.29
CA GLY A 125 3.12 5.83 11.72
C GLY A 125 3.64 4.46 12.16
N LEU A 126 3.75 3.49 11.24
CA LEU A 126 4.34 2.17 11.50
C LEU A 126 5.67 1.93 10.77
N GLY A 127 6.07 2.84 9.88
CA GLY A 127 7.20 2.64 8.97
C GLY A 127 7.04 1.40 8.07
N GLN A 128 5.81 1.03 7.71
CA GLN A 128 5.48 -0.24 7.05
C GLN A 128 4.54 -0.04 5.87
N TYR A 129 4.63 -0.92 4.88
CA TYR A 129 3.68 -0.96 3.77
C TYR A 129 2.45 -1.77 4.14
N TYR A 130 1.27 -1.19 3.93
CA TYR A 130 -0.01 -1.84 4.15
C TYR A 130 -0.46 -2.61 2.90
N LEU A 131 -0.36 -3.94 2.95
CA LEU A 131 -0.76 -4.84 1.85
C LEU A 131 -2.14 -5.47 2.10
N ARG A 132 -3.06 -4.71 2.72
CA ARG A 132 -4.42 -5.12 3.11
C ARG A 132 -4.47 -6.09 4.29
N GLN A 133 -4.03 -7.34 4.12
CA GLN A 133 -4.11 -8.33 5.20
C GLN A 133 -2.86 -8.38 6.07
N ARG A 134 -1.73 -7.94 5.55
CA ARG A 134 -0.44 -7.94 6.24
C ARG A 134 0.29 -6.64 6.01
N TYR A 135 1.08 -6.26 7.00
CA TYR A 135 2.04 -5.19 6.88
C TYR A 135 3.39 -5.78 6.48
N TYR A 136 4.03 -5.13 5.52
CA TYR A 136 5.36 -5.45 5.04
C TYR A 136 6.36 -4.44 5.59
N ASP A 137 7.38 -4.95 6.27
CA ASP A 137 8.49 -4.17 6.79
C ASP A 137 9.64 -4.22 5.78
N ALA A 138 9.91 -3.08 5.15
CA ALA A 138 10.97 -2.92 4.17
C ALA A 138 12.38 -3.01 4.80
N THR A 139 12.52 -2.67 6.09
CA THR A 139 13.81 -2.73 6.80
C THR A 139 14.26 -4.18 6.96
N THR A 140 13.34 -5.08 7.29
CA THR A 140 13.63 -6.52 7.42
C THR A 140 13.38 -7.31 6.14
N GLY A 141 12.71 -6.70 5.15
CA GLY A 141 12.33 -7.33 3.88
C GLY A 141 11.32 -8.46 4.08
N ARG A 142 10.41 -8.34 5.06
CA ARG A 142 9.49 -9.43 5.47
C ARG A 142 8.13 -8.92 5.89
N PHE A 143 7.14 -9.81 5.88
CA PHE A 143 5.86 -9.53 6.53
C PHE A 143 6.02 -9.57 8.05
N THR A 144 5.32 -8.68 8.75
CA THR A 144 5.31 -8.65 10.22
C THR A 144 4.35 -9.69 10.83
N ARG A 145 3.41 -10.19 10.03
CA ARG A 145 2.45 -11.22 10.42
C ARG A 145 2.62 -12.51 9.64
N ARG A 146 2.47 -13.64 10.35
CA ARG A 146 2.48 -14.98 9.77
C ARG A 146 1.34 -15.13 8.77
N ASP A 147 1.64 -15.73 7.62
CA ASP A 147 0.61 -16.19 6.68
C ASP A 147 -0.32 -17.22 7.31
N THR A 148 -1.62 -17.05 7.12
CA THR A 148 -2.64 -18.03 7.52
C THR A 148 -2.78 -19.17 6.52
N TYR A 149 -2.28 -19.00 5.29
CA TYR A 149 -2.24 -20.06 4.29
C TYR A 149 -1.25 -21.13 4.72
N GLU A 150 -1.67 -22.40 4.64
CA GLU A 150 -0.81 -23.48 5.11
C GLU A 150 0.36 -23.80 4.16
N GLY A 151 0.27 -23.38 2.91
CA GLY A 151 1.23 -23.73 1.88
C GLY A 151 0.92 -25.09 1.27
N ARG A 152 1.70 -25.46 0.26
CA ARG A 152 1.71 -26.78 -0.38
C ARG A 152 3.07 -27.41 -0.18
N LEU A 153 3.11 -28.69 0.18
CA LEU A 153 4.36 -29.42 0.39
C LEU A 153 5.21 -29.50 -0.89
N GLU A 154 4.58 -29.40 -2.05
CA GLU A 154 5.24 -29.41 -3.37
C GLU A 154 5.86 -28.04 -3.73
N GLU A 155 5.45 -26.97 -3.06
CA GLU A 155 5.90 -25.60 -3.31
C GLU A 155 6.61 -25.07 -2.06
N SER A 156 7.91 -25.34 -1.93
CA SER A 156 8.70 -25.00 -0.73
C SER A 156 8.61 -23.53 -0.34
N ILE A 157 8.50 -22.63 -1.31
CA ILE A 157 8.37 -21.18 -1.09
C ILE A 157 7.09 -20.83 -0.33
N SER A 158 6.00 -21.58 -0.55
CA SER A 158 4.70 -21.37 0.12
C SER A 158 4.72 -21.77 1.60
N LEU A 159 5.73 -22.54 2.04
CA LEU A 159 5.88 -22.97 3.43
C LEU A 159 6.55 -21.91 4.31
N HIS A 160 7.24 -20.92 3.71
CA HIS A 160 7.88 -19.86 4.47
C HIS A 160 6.89 -18.73 4.79
N LYS A 161 6.28 -18.81 5.97
CA LYS A 161 5.12 -17.99 6.39
C LYS A 161 5.32 -16.48 6.49
N TYR A 162 6.56 -16.00 6.40
CA TYR A 162 6.91 -14.56 6.45
C TYR A 162 7.63 -14.10 5.19
N PHE A 163 7.70 -14.97 4.17
CA PHE A 163 8.38 -14.67 2.93
C PHE A 163 7.61 -13.61 2.16
N VAL A 164 8.32 -12.63 1.63
CA VAL A 164 7.84 -11.79 0.54
C VAL A 164 8.40 -12.37 -0.74
N CYS A 165 7.56 -12.65 -1.74
CA CYS A 165 8.06 -12.99 -3.06
C CYS A 165 8.68 -11.73 -3.67
N SER A 166 10.01 -11.64 -3.61
CA SER A 166 10.77 -10.64 -4.35
C SER A 166 11.57 -11.32 -5.45
N TRP A 167 11.27 -10.91 -6.69
CA TRP A 167 12.14 -10.91 -7.87
C TRP A 167 12.24 -12.11 -8.82
N GLU A 168 11.76 -13.33 -8.52
CA GLU A 168 11.83 -14.39 -9.57
C GLU A 168 10.83 -14.22 -10.73
N SER A 169 9.86 -13.32 -10.61
CA SER A 169 8.81 -13.06 -11.63
C SER A 169 8.51 -11.58 -11.89
N GLY A 170 9.27 -10.66 -11.29
CA GLY A 170 9.09 -9.21 -11.51
C GLY A 170 7.87 -8.59 -10.82
N LYS A 171 7.10 -9.33 -10.00
CA LYS A 171 5.99 -8.79 -9.21
C LYS A 171 5.95 -9.28 -7.77
N LEU A 172 5.51 -8.41 -6.86
CA LEU A 172 5.30 -8.71 -5.45
C LEU A 172 4.01 -9.54 -5.28
N CYS A 173 4.02 -10.53 -4.39
CA CYS A 173 2.78 -11.22 -4.03
C CYS A 173 1.87 -10.29 -3.22
N ARG A 174 0.78 -9.82 -3.85
CA ARG A 174 -0.30 -9.09 -3.17
C ARG A 174 -1.19 -10.12 -2.45
N SER A 175 -1.44 -9.95 -1.14
CA SER A 175 -2.37 -10.84 -0.42
C SER A 175 -3.82 -10.49 -0.76
N GLU A 176 -4.47 -11.35 -1.55
CA GLU A 176 -5.91 -11.28 -1.89
C GLU A 176 -6.79 -11.93 -0.80
N SER A 177 -8.08 -11.57 -0.80
CA SER A 177 -9.11 -11.89 0.19
C SER A 177 -9.42 -13.40 0.36
N ILE A 178 -9.91 -13.77 1.54
CA ILE A 178 -10.31 -15.14 1.95
C ILE A 178 -11.55 -15.67 1.19
N ILE A 179 -12.23 -14.86 0.37
CA ILE A 179 -13.50 -15.25 -0.28
C ILE A 179 -13.28 -16.27 -1.43
N SER A 180 -12.04 -16.41 -1.90
CA SER A 180 -11.66 -17.49 -2.80
C SER A 180 -10.98 -18.60 -2.00
N SER A 181 -11.62 -19.75 -1.87
CA SER A 181 -11.04 -21.02 -1.40
C SER A 181 -9.82 -21.51 -2.19
N ASN A 182 -9.36 -20.70 -3.14
CA ASN A 182 -8.07 -20.75 -3.76
C ASN A 182 -7.36 -19.41 -3.50
N ALA A 183 -6.52 -19.34 -2.46
CA ALA A 183 -5.48 -18.32 -2.38
C ALA A 183 -4.51 -18.57 -3.55
N ILE A 184 -4.90 -18.11 -4.74
CA ILE A 184 -4.03 -18.09 -5.92
C ILE A 184 -3.18 -16.85 -5.73
N TRP A 185 -1.92 -17.14 -5.40
CA TRP A 185 -0.82 -16.21 -5.43
C TRP A 185 -0.68 -15.67 -6.86
N TRP A 186 -1.32 -14.56 -7.19
CA TRP A 186 -1.06 -13.89 -8.45
C TRP A 186 0.24 -13.07 -8.29
N CYS A 187 1.37 -13.67 -8.70
CA CYS A 187 2.39 -12.88 -9.38
C CYS A 187 1.77 -12.54 -10.74
N LEU A 188 1.27 -11.31 -10.88
CA LEU A 188 0.96 -10.83 -12.22
C LEU A 188 2.24 -10.67 -13.05
#